data_AF-A0A024VXE8-F1
#
_entry.id   AF-A0A024VXE8-F1
#
_cell.length_a   1.000
_cell.length_b   1.000
_cell.length_c   1.000
_cell.angle_alpha   90.00
_cell.angle_beta   90.00
_cell.angle_gamma   90.00
#
_symmetry.space_group_name_H-M   'P 1'
#
loop_
_entity.id
_entity.type
_entity.pdbx_description
1 polymer ?
#
loop_
_entity_poly.entity_id
_entity_poly.type
_entity_poly.pdbx_seq_one_letter_code
_entity_poly.pdbx_strand_id
1 'polypeptide(L)'
;GHNNGHNNCHNNGHNNDDHLLYDQEHYTYERANMIIHNVIFGKLWVELHGNIIIRNHNNGDFSIVKYIRKGWFEKEIHNVRGVVCDRYKNIIFFIYGKWSQEIYIAYVKDMKKLEYDNYFFNEDGSENIYHYNKNTLNEFINTIDWQLYENNIENLNSICVWKAHKRPHNSEQYYGFNYMTVELNEITKEYDKDKGAAIACTDSRFRPDQRYYENGNIEVAMNEKQRLENKQRQNAKKFNNTNKYEPKWFYKHKDPIFNDRDIYLFNNKYWITKDKNQFSDTPDIF
;
A
#
# COMPACT_ATOMS: atom_id res chain seq x y z
N GLY A 1 7.42 12.94 -9.81
CA GLY A 1 8.27 11.76 -10.06
C GLY A 1 7.43 10.52 -9.85
N HIS A 2 7.34 9.64 -10.84
CA HIS A 2 6.64 8.37 -10.71
C HIS A 2 7.42 7.50 -9.73
N ASN A 3 6.79 7.15 -8.62
CA ASN A 3 7.33 6.18 -7.67
C ASN A 3 6.45 4.92 -7.81
N ASN A 4 6.85 4.02 -8.71
CA ASN A 4 6.19 2.72 -8.89
C ASN A 4 6.55 1.81 -7.71
N GLY A 5 6.04 2.13 -6.52
CA GLY A 5 6.16 1.25 -5.37
C GLY A 5 5.37 -0.03 -5.65
N HIS A 6 6.06 -1.16 -5.72
CA HIS A 6 5.43 -2.47 -5.59
C HIS A 6 5.42 -2.79 -4.10
N ASN A 7 4.27 -3.23 -3.60
CA ASN A 7 4.10 -3.59 -2.19
C ASN A 7 3.76 -5.08 -2.11
N ASN A 8 4.21 -5.73 -1.04
CA ASN A 8 3.95 -7.14 -0.75
C ASN A 8 2.98 -7.25 0.44
N CYS A 9 2.06 -8.20 0.40
CA CYS A 9 1.22 -8.57 1.56
C CYS A 9 1.77 -9.87 2.18
N HIS A 10 1.92 -9.92 3.52
CA HIS A 10 2.45 -11.08 4.24
C HIS A 10 1.65 -11.39 5.51
N ASN A 11 1.51 -12.67 5.83
CA ASN A 11 1.21 -13.19 7.16
C ASN A 11 2.45 -13.98 7.62
N ASN A 12 3.11 -13.55 8.70
CA ASN A 12 4.45 -14.03 9.05
C ASN A 12 4.43 -15.45 9.68
N GLY A 13 5.16 -16.37 9.06
CA GLY A 13 5.67 -17.61 9.65
C GLY A 13 7.20 -17.64 9.62
N HIS A 14 7.82 -18.22 10.63
CA HIS A 14 9.28 -18.38 10.76
C HIS A 14 9.84 -19.30 9.67
N ASN A 15 10.99 -18.95 9.05
CA ASN A 15 12.18 -19.82 8.92
C ASN A 15 13.36 -19.11 8.21
N ASN A 16 14.59 -19.48 8.59
CA ASN A 16 15.88 -18.88 8.19
C ASN A 16 16.51 -19.53 6.94
N ASP A 17 15.71 -20.08 6.03
CA ASP A 17 16.20 -20.61 4.75
C ASP A 17 15.64 -19.76 3.61
N ASP A 18 16.51 -19.24 2.73
CA ASP A 18 16.14 -18.35 1.60
C ASP A 18 15.10 -18.96 0.64
N HIS A 19 14.87 -20.28 0.72
CA HIS A 19 13.86 -21.02 -0.04
C HIS A 19 12.48 -21.13 0.64
N LEU A 20 12.33 -20.64 1.89
CA LEU A 20 11.10 -20.73 2.70
C LEU A 20 10.56 -19.34 3.10
N LEU A 21 10.85 -18.29 2.35
CA LEU A 21 10.29 -16.95 2.64
C LEU A 21 8.75 -16.88 2.51
N TYR A 22 8.13 -17.86 1.85
CA TYR A 22 6.70 -17.86 1.49
C TYR A 22 6.04 -19.22 1.75
N ASP A 23 5.69 -19.54 2.99
CA ASP A 23 4.86 -20.72 3.32
C ASP A 23 3.36 -20.55 2.94
N GLN A 24 3.00 -19.42 2.33
CA GLN A 24 1.64 -19.02 1.97
C GLN A 24 1.59 -18.40 0.57
N GLU A 25 0.37 -18.13 0.07
CA GLU A 25 0.20 -17.38 -1.17
C GLU A 25 0.88 -16.01 -1.11
N HIS A 26 1.64 -15.68 -2.14
CA HIS A 26 2.41 -14.47 -2.23
C HIS A 26 1.88 -13.61 -3.38
N TYR A 27 1.56 -12.36 -3.03
CA TYR A 27 1.07 -11.37 -3.98
C TYR A 27 1.95 -10.13 -4.01
N THR A 28 2.22 -9.64 -5.21
CA THR A 28 2.77 -8.30 -5.42
C THR A 28 1.73 -7.42 -6.10
N TYR A 29 1.68 -6.14 -5.73
CA TYR A 29 0.80 -5.19 -6.38
C TYR A 29 1.47 -3.84 -6.64
N GLU A 30 1.04 -3.17 -7.71
CA GLU A 30 1.44 -1.79 -8.00
C GLU A 30 0.60 -0.78 -7.21
N ARG A 31 1.25 0.30 -6.74
CA ARG A 31 0.54 1.45 -6.17
C ARG A 31 -0.19 2.23 -7.26
N ALA A 32 -1.44 2.61 -6.99
CA ALA A 32 -2.20 3.50 -7.86
C ALA A 32 -1.58 4.91 -7.90
N ASN A 33 -1.68 5.59 -9.05
CA ASN A 33 -1.28 6.98 -9.14
C ASN A 33 -2.28 7.87 -8.42
N MET A 34 -1.78 8.83 -7.65
CA MET A 34 -2.60 9.77 -6.88
C MET A 34 -2.36 11.20 -7.36
N ILE A 35 -3.45 11.92 -7.61
CA ILE A 35 -3.44 13.36 -7.91
C ILE A 35 -4.09 14.08 -6.74
N ILE A 36 -3.43 15.12 -6.25
CA ILE A 36 -3.99 16.06 -5.28
C ILE A 36 -4.39 17.31 -6.06
N HIS A 37 -5.69 17.59 -6.07
CA HIS A 37 -6.27 18.74 -6.74
C HIS A 37 -6.42 19.90 -5.77
N ASN A 38 -6.48 21.12 -6.30
CA ASN A 38 -6.73 22.36 -5.54
C ASN A 38 -5.70 22.63 -4.43
N VAL A 39 -4.42 22.32 -4.67
CA VAL A 39 -3.33 22.55 -3.70
C VAL A 39 -3.16 24.04 -3.33
N ILE A 40 -3.50 24.95 -4.26
CA ILE A 40 -3.33 26.40 -4.06
C ILE A 40 -4.67 27.09 -3.72
N PHE A 41 -5.75 26.75 -4.44
CA PHE A 41 -7.06 27.39 -4.29
C PHE A 41 -8.20 26.37 -4.34
N GLY A 42 -9.16 26.52 -3.44
CA GLY A 42 -10.37 25.68 -3.34
C GLY A 42 -10.26 24.55 -2.31
N LYS A 43 -11.31 23.72 -2.20
CA LYS A 43 -11.30 22.53 -1.32
C LYS A 43 -10.36 21.49 -1.94
N LEU A 44 -9.33 21.10 -1.19
CA LEU A 44 -8.41 20.04 -1.56
C LEU A 44 -9.15 18.71 -1.68
N TRP A 45 -8.87 17.96 -2.74
CA TRP A 45 -9.41 16.62 -2.92
C TRP A 45 -8.42 15.72 -3.67
N VAL A 46 -8.62 14.41 -3.54
CA VAL A 46 -7.69 13.39 -4.04
C VAL A 46 -8.38 12.54 -5.08
N GLU A 47 -7.67 12.24 -6.16
CA GLU A 47 -8.11 11.33 -7.21
C GLU A 47 -7.08 10.23 -7.43
N LEU A 48 -7.54 8.98 -7.52
CA LEU A 48 -6.69 7.86 -7.97
C LEU A 48 -6.91 7.62 -9.46
N HIS A 49 -5.86 7.22 -10.17
CA HIS A 49 -5.98 6.88 -11.57
C HIS A 49 -4.97 5.86 -12.11
N GLY A 50 -5.35 5.28 -13.25
CA GLY A 50 -4.51 4.34 -14.00
C GLY A 50 -4.85 2.89 -13.69
N ASN A 51 -4.15 2.00 -14.37
CA ASN A 51 -4.26 0.57 -14.15
C ASN A 51 -3.15 0.15 -13.16
N ILE A 52 -3.49 -0.71 -12.21
CA ILE A 52 -2.53 -1.45 -11.39
C ILE A 52 -2.70 -2.93 -11.68
N ILE A 53 -1.59 -3.67 -11.54
CA ILE A 53 -1.61 -5.13 -11.57
C ILE A 53 -1.40 -5.68 -10.16
N ILE A 54 -2.17 -6.72 -9.83
CA ILE A 54 -1.97 -7.57 -8.65
C ILE A 54 -1.65 -8.96 -9.20
N ARG A 55 -0.57 -9.57 -8.74
CA ARG A 55 -0.07 -10.83 -9.28
C ARG A 55 0.09 -11.85 -8.18
N ASN A 56 -0.42 -13.06 -8.42
CA ASN A 56 -0.20 -14.23 -7.59
C ASN A 56 1.07 -14.96 -8.06
N HIS A 57 2.03 -15.12 -7.14
CA HIS A 57 3.31 -15.78 -7.41
C HIS A 57 3.26 -17.30 -7.24
N ASN A 58 2.10 -17.88 -6.96
CA ASN A 58 1.95 -19.32 -6.70
C ASN A 58 1.31 -20.08 -7.87
N ASN A 59 0.55 -19.40 -8.73
CA ASN A 59 -0.17 -20.05 -9.82
C ASN A 59 -0.25 -19.20 -11.12
N GLY A 60 0.26 -17.98 -11.12
CA GLY A 60 0.22 -17.06 -12.26
C GLY A 60 -1.11 -16.35 -12.47
N ASP A 61 -2.09 -16.50 -11.58
CA ASP A 61 -3.30 -15.70 -11.60
C ASP A 61 -2.99 -14.22 -11.35
N PHE A 62 -3.81 -13.33 -11.90
CA PHE A 62 -3.57 -11.91 -11.78
C PHE A 62 -4.87 -11.11 -11.83
N SER A 63 -4.84 -9.91 -11.26
CA SER A 63 -5.92 -8.95 -11.37
C SER A 63 -5.43 -7.65 -11.98
N ILE A 64 -6.28 -7.04 -12.81
CA ILE A 64 -6.09 -5.70 -13.33
C ILE A 64 -7.15 -4.81 -12.70
N VAL A 65 -6.72 -3.79 -11.97
CA VAL A 65 -7.63 -2.81 -11.34
C VAL A 65 -7.38 -1.44 -11.96
N LYS A 66 -8.44 -0.85 -12.52
CA LYS A 66 -8.46 0.46 -13.16
C LYS A 66 -9.15 1.48 -12.25
N TYR A 67 -8.39 2.47 -11.81
CA TYR A 67 -8.91 3.66 -11.17
C TYR A 67 -9.29 4.69 -12.23
N ILE A 68 -10.56 5.06 -12.27
CA ILE A 68 -11.14 5.90 -13.31
C ILE A 68 -11.15 7.35 -12.84
N ARG A 69 -10.55 8.23 -13.65
CA ARG A 69 -10.60 9.67 -13.43
C ARG A 69 -11.97 10.20 -13.79
N LYS A 70 -12.38 11.26 -13.11
CA LYS A 70 -13.45 12.12 -13.56
C LYS A 70 -13.08 12.73 -14.90
N GLY A 71 -13.66 12.19 -15.96
CA GLY A 71 -13.57 12.69 -17.32
C GLY A 71 -14.81 13.49 -17.71
N TRP A 72 -14.87 13.87 -18.98
CA TRP A 72 -16.06 14.53 -19.53
C TRP A 72 -17.28 13.59 -19.58
N PHE A 73 -17.04 12.29 -19.79
CA PHE A 73 -18.07 11.25 -19.85
C PHE A 73 -18.36 10.59 -18.49
N GLU A 74 -17.41 10.62 -17.56
CA GLU A 74 -17.55 10.02 -16.22
C GLU A 74 -18.16 11.04 -15.26
N LYS A 75 -19.44 10.89 -14.97
CA LYS A 75 -20.19 11.83 -14.13
C LYS A 75 -19.82 11.74 -12.66
N GLU A 76 -19.37 10.56 -12.22
CA GLU A 76 -19.04 10.27 -10.83
C GLU A 76 -17.52 10.25 -10.60
N ILE A 77 -17.14 10.45 -9.34
CA ILE A 77 -15.75 10.41 -8.90
C ILE A 77 -15.46 9.11 -8.16
N HIS A 78 -14.17 8.76 -8.11
CA HIS A 78 -13.65 7.63 -7.35
C HIS A 78 -14.07 6.26 -7.86
N ASN A 79 -14.59 6.20 -9.08
CA ASN A 79 -14.94 4.94 -9.73
C ASN A 79 -13.71 4.06 -9.89
N VAL A 80 -13.89 2.78 -9.61
CA VAL A 80 -12.89 1.75 -9.81
C VAL A 80 -13.58 0.55 -10.43
N ARG A 81 -12.89 -0.08 -11.37
CA ARG A 81 -13.30 -1.36 -11.95
C ARG A 81 -12.10 -2.26 -12.13
N GLY A 82 -12.30 -3.54 -12.28
CA GLY A 82 -11.21 -4.47 -12.50
C GLY A 82 -11.68 -5.84 -12.89
N VAL A 83 -10.73 -6.70 -13.20
CA VAL A 83 -10.96 -8.11 -13.48
C VAL A 83 -9.98 -8.95 -12.69
N VAL A 84 -10.40 -10.13 -12.26
CA VAL A 84 -9.52 -11.20 -11.79
C VAL A 84 -9.47 -12.24 -12.91
N CYS A 85 -8.26 -12.57 -13.33
CA CYS A 85 -7.99 -13.49 -14.41
C CYS A 85 -7.21 -14.69 -13.91
N ASP A 86 -7.46 -15.85 -14.52
CA ASP A 86 -6.52 -16.95 -14.41
C ASP A 86 -5.24 -16.66 -15.23
N ARG A 87 -4.21 -17.51 -15.09
CA ARG A 87 -2.96 -17.37 -15.85
C ARG A 87 -3.14 -17.34 -17.38
N TYR A 88 -4.21 -17.94 -17.91
CA TYR A 88 -4.55 -17.99 -19.34
C TYR A 88 -5.38 -16.77 -19.79
N LYS A 89 -5.53 -15.77 -18.92
CA LYS A 89 -6.25 -14.51 -19.17
C LYS A 89 -7.77 -14.71 -19.30
N ASN A 90 -8.31 -15.83 -18.84
CA ASN A 90 -9.76 -15.97 -18.70
C ASN A 90 -10.23 -15.10 -17.54
N ILE A 91 -11.22 -14.25 -17.78
CA ILE A 91 -11.78 -13.37 -16.75
C ILE A 91 -12.73 -14.19 -15.87
N ILE A 92 -12.39 -14.37 -14.60
CA ILE A 92 -13.18 -15.15 -13.63
C ILE A 92 -14.13 -14.25 -12.85
N PHE A 93 -13.62 -13.09 -12.40
CA PHE A 93 -14.39 -12.13 -11.63
C PHE A 93 -14.31 -10.72 -12.20
N PHE A 94 -15.40 -9.98 -12.09
CA PHE A 94 -15.47 -8.55 -12.34
C PHE A 94 -15.52 -7.79 -11.02
N ILE A 95 -14.67 -6.76 -10.88
CA ILE A 95 -14.59 -5.87 -9.72
C ILE A 95 -15.18 -4.53 -10.14
N TYR A 96 -16.02 -3.92 -9.29
CA TYR A 96 -16.54 -2.58 -9.53
C TYR A 96 -16.90 -1.86 -8.24
N GLY A 97 -17.06 -0.54 -8.31
CA GLY A 97 -17.54 0.29 -7.21
C GLY A 97 -16.81 1.62 -7.12
N LYS A 98 -16.70 2.14 -5.89
CA LYS A 98 -16.01 3.39 -5.58
C LYS A 98 -14.98 3.15 -4.50
N TRP A 99 -13.71 3.42 -4.77
CA TRP A 99 -12.60 3.18 -3.83
C TRP A 99 -12.71 3.99 -2.53
N SER A 100 -13.58 5.00 -2.52
CA SER A 100 -13.87 5.83 -1.34
C SER A 100 -15.11 5.41 -0.55
N GLN A 101 -15.88 4.43 -1.04
CA GLN A 101 -17.18 4.05 -0.47
C GLN A 101 -17.32 2.53 -0.31
N GLU A 102 -17.35 1.78 -1.40
CA GLU A 102 -17.60 0.34 -1.39
C GLU A 102 -17.14 -0.31 -2.69
N ILE A 103 -16.70 -1.56 -2.58
CA ILE A 103 -16.20 -2.40 -3.67
C ILE A 103 -17.00 -3.69 -3.70
N TYR A 104 -17.37 -4.09 -4.91
CA TYR A 104 -18.13 -5.29 -5.21
C TYR A 104 -17.31 -6.20 -6.13
N ILE A 105 -17.59 -7.50 -6.03
CA ILE A 105 -17.09 -8.51 -6.95
C ILE A 105 -18.26 -9.35 -7.48
N ALA A 106 -18.18 -9.76 -8.74
CA ALA A 106 -19.16 -10.62 -9.39
C ALA A 106 -18.44 -11.74 -10.15
N TYR A 107 -18.97 -12.97 -10.09
CA TYR A 107 -18.47 -14.07 -10.90
C TYR A 107 -18.98 -13.95 -12.35
N VAL A 108 -18.07 -13.98 -13.33
CA VAL A 108 -18.38 -13.68 -14.75
C VAL A 108 -17.75 -14.65 -15.75
N LYS A 109 -17.14 -15.76 -15.29
CA LYS A 109 -16.38 -16.71 -16.13
C LYS A 109 -17.11 -17.16 -17.40
N ASP A 110 -18.42 -17.37 -17.31
CA ASP A 110 -19.22 -17.92 -18.40
C ASP A 110 -19.86 -16.84 -19.30
N MET A 111 -19.63 -15.56 -19.03
CA MET A 111 -20.22 -14.46 -19.82
C MET A 111 -19.53 -14.25 -21.16
N LYS A 112 -18.21 -14.43 -21.22
CA LYS A 112 -17.43 -14.28 -22.45
C LYS A 112 -16.22 -15.19 -22.39
N LYS A 113 -16.17 -16.17 -23.29
CA LYS A 113 -14.95 -16.95 -23.50
C LYS A 113 -13.94 -16.08 -24.24
N LEU A 114 -12.76 -15.93 -23.65
CA LEU A 114 -11.60 -15.38 -24.33
C LEU A 114 -10.66 -16.56 -24.58
N GLU A 115 -10.37 -16.85 -25.84
CA GLU A 115 -9.43 -17.91 -26.20
C GLU A 115 -8.06 -17.29 -26.40
N TYR A 116 -7.13 -17.61 -25.49
CA TYR A 116 -5.72 -17.24 -25.62
C TYR A 116 -4.86 -18.49 -25.48
N ASP A 117 -3.96 -18.69 -26.44
CA ASP A 117 -2.99 -19.81 -26.41
C ASP A 117 -1.71 -19.47 -25.63
N ASN A 118 -1.71 -18.36 -24.88
CA ASN A 118 -0.56 -17.88 -24.13
C ASN A 118 -0.96 -17.31 -22.76
N TYR A 119 0.03 -17.15 -21.90
CA TYR A 119 -0.11 -16.69 -20.53
C TYR A 119 0.92 -15.59 -20.23
N PHE A 120 0.55 -14.64 -19.37
CA PHE A 120 1.47 -13.61 -18.91
C PHE A 120 2.43 -14.11 -17.84
N PHE A 121 1.94 -14.98 -16.96
CA PHE A 121 2.69 -15.49 -15.83
C PHE A 121 2.77 -17.02 -15.88
N ASN A 122 3.96 -17.51 -15.56
CA ASN A 122 4.27 -18.92 -15.45
C ASN A 122 3.54 -19.54 -14.26
N GLU A 123 3.64 -20.87 -14.10
CA GLU A 123 2.97 -21.58 -13.00
C GLU A 123 3.55 -21.23 -11.64
N ASP A 124 4.87 -21.02 -11.60
CA ASP A 124 5.59 -20.47 -10.44
C ASP A 124 5.39 -18.95 -10.28
N GLY A 125 4.39 -18.41 -10.99
CA GLY A 125 4.05 -17.01 -10.99
C GLY A 125 5.08 -16.09 -11.61
N SER A 126 6.23 -16.55 -12.14
CA SER A 126 7.28 -15.73 -12.78
C SER A 126 6.86 -15.19 -14.17
N GLU A 127 7.56 -14.18 -14.71
CA GLU A 127 7.11 -13.50 -15.94
C GLU A 127 7.40 -14.39 -17.15
N ASN A 128 6.40 -14.56 -18.03
CA ASN A 128 6.66 -15.15 -19.32
C ASN A 128 7.32 -14.10 -20.23
N ILE A 129 8.64 -14.13 -20.34
CA ILE A 129 9.42 -13.14 -21.10
C ILE A 129 9.04 -13.03 -22.59
N TYR A 130 8.37 -14.05 -23.15
CA TYR A 130 7.93 -14.05 -24.55
C TYR A 130 6.55 -13.40 -24.74
N HIS A 131 5.72 -13.38 -23.70
CA HIS A 131 4.31 -13.00 -23.79
C HIS A 131 3.90 -11.88 -22.85
N TYR A 132 4.74 -11.54 -21.88
CA TYR A 132 4.50 -10.46 -20.94
C TYR A 132 5.49 -9.32 -21.13
N ASN A 133 4.91 -8.17 -21.46
CA ASN A 133 5.51 -6.85 -21.29
C ASN A 133 4.39 -5.82 -21.19
N LYS A 134 4.74 -4.57 -20.88
CA LYS A 134 3.78 -3.48 -20.71
C LYS A 134 2.89 -3.23 -21.93
N ASN A 135 3.39 -3.44 -23.15
CA ASN A 135 2.60 -3.25 -24.37
C ASN A 135 1.55 -4.34 -24.51
N THR A 136 1.94 -5.61 -24.37
CA THR A 136 1.00 -6.75 -24.42
C THR A 136 -0.06 -6.70 -23.31
N LEU A 137 0.31 -6.22 -22.11
CA LEU A 137 -0.64 -5.97 -21.02
C LEU A 137 -1.66 -4.89 -21.40
N ASN A 138 -1.19 -3.77 -21.96
CA ASN A 138 -2.08 -2.69 -22.41
C ASN A 138 -3.01 -3.14 -23.55
N GLU A 139 -2.51 -3.92 -24.49
CA GLU A 139 -3.32 -4.52 -25.56
C GLU A 139 -4.43 -5.40 -24.97
N PHE A 140 -4.09 -6.30 -24.04
CA PHE A 140 -5.08 -7.12 -23.34
C PHE A 140 -6.13 -6.26 -22.62
N ILE A 141 -5.71 -5.23 -21.88
CA ILE A 141 -6.62 -4.30 -21.17
C ILE A 141 -7.63 -3.65 -22.14
N ASN A 142 -7.19 -3.32 -23.35
CA ASN A 142 -8.04 -2.73 -24.38
C ASN A 142 -9.04 -3.73 -24.98
N THR A 143 -8.78 -5.04 -24.90
CA THR A 143 -9.73 -6.08 -25.33
C THR A 143 -10.83 -6.38 -24.31
N ILE A 144 -10.68 -5.94 -23.06
CA ILE A 144 -11.68 -6.16 -22.02
C ILE A 144 -12.94 -5.35 -22.34
N ASP A 145 -14.05 -6.06 -22.48
CA ASP A 145 -15.37 -5.48 -22.73
C ASP A 145 -15.99 -5.02 -21.41
N TRP A 146 -15.57 -3.85 -20.94
CA TRP A 146 -16.04 -3.29 -19.68
C TRP A 146 -17.56 -3.04 -19.69
N GLN A 147 -18.12 -2.64 -20.83
CA GLN A 147 -19.54 -2.32 -20.97
C GLN A 147 -20.41 -3.57 -20.86
N LEU A 148 -19.95 -4.72 -21.36
CA LEU A 148 -20.64 -5.99 -21.16
C LEU A 148 -20.89 -6.25 -19.67
N TYR A 149 -19.87 -6.11 -18.83
CA TYR A 149 -20.01 -6.36 -17.39
C TYR A 149 -20.80 -5.26 -16.70
N GLU A 150 -20.51 -3.99 -16.98
CA GLU A 150 -21.18 -2.83 -16.36
C GLU A 150 -22.69 -2.80 -16.66
N ASN A 151 -23.10 -3.11 -17.89
CA ASN A 151 -24.51 -3.14 -18.29
C ASN A 151 -25.29 -4.34 -17.73
N ASN A 152 -24.59 -5.35 -17.19
CA ASN A 152 -25.21 -6.56 -16.66
C ASN A 152 -25.13 -6.67 -15.13
N ILE A 153 -24.65 -5.64 -14.42
CA ILE A 153 -24.46 -5.67 -12.96
C ILE A 153 -25.71 -6.13 -12.21
N GLU A 154 -26.91 -5.72 -12.62
CA GLU A 154 -28.17 -6.10 -11.96
C GLU A 154 -28.48 -7.61 -12.08
N ASN A 155 -27.96 -8.27 -13.11
CA ASN A 155 -28.11 -9.70 -13.35
C ASN A 155 -26.96 -10.53 -12.75
N LEU A 156 -25.89 -9.86 -12.28
CA LEU A 156 -24.75 -10.50 -11.66
C LEU A 156 -25.03 -10.77 -10.19
N ASN A 157 -24.67 -11.97 -9.73
CA ASN A 157 -24.66 -12.30 -8.30
C ASN A 157 -23.46 -11.60 -7.61
N SER A 158 -23.60 -10.30 -7.39
CA SER A 158 -22.54 -9.43 -6.88
C SER A 158 -22.49 -9.45 -5.36
N ILE A 159 -21.27 -9.46 -4.81
CA ILE A 159 -21.01 -9.46 -3.37
C ILE A 159 -20.20 -8.21 -3.02
N CYS A 160 -20.64 -7.47 -2.00
CA CYS A 160 -19.87 -6.38 -1.42
C CYS A 160 -18.68 -6.97 -0.63
N VAL A 161 -17.45 -6.75 -1.11
CA VAL A 161 -16.23 -7.30 -0.49
C VAL A 161 -15.52 -6.30 0.43
N TRP A 162 -15.80 -5.01 0.25
CA TRP A 162 -15.25 -3.96 1.10
C TRP A 162 -16.18 -2.76 1.16
N LYS A 163 -16.27 -2.14 2.34
CA LYS A 163 -17.00 -0.91 2.57
C LYS A 163 -16.21 0.02 3.48
N ALA A 164 -16.12 1.29 3.10
CA ALA A 164 -15.48 2.33 3.89
C ALA A 164 -16.24 2.51 5.21
N HIS A 165 -15.50 2.53 6.32
CA HIS A 165 -16.07 2.90 7.61
C HIS A 165 -16.56 4.34 7.60
N LYS A 166 -17.68 4.57 8.29
CA LYS A 166 -18.20 5.92 8.52
C LYS A 166 -17.16 6.75 9.29
N ARG A 167 -16.88 7.96 8.81
CA ARG A 167 -15.98 8.89 9.50
C ARG A 167 -16.63 9.43 10.78
N PRO A 168 -15.84 9.83 11.78
CA PRO A 168 -16.33 10.57 12.93
C PRO A 168 -17.13 11.81 12.52
N HIS A 169 -18.16 12.17 13.29
CA HIS A 169 -19.01 13.33 13.00
C HIS A 169 -18.22 14.65 12.91
N ASN A 170 -17.17 14.78 13.70
CA ASN A 170 -16.26 15.92 13.76
C ASN A 170 -15.02 15.78 12.85
N SER A 171 -14.97 14.80 11.95
CA SER A 171 -13.80 14.51 11.12
C SER A 171 -13.25 15.74 10.38
N GLU A 172 -14.11 16.63 9.88
CA GLU A 172 -13.65 17.87 9.20
C GLU A 172 -12.87 18.83 10.10
N GLN A 173 -13.11 18.82 11.42
CA GLN A 173 -12.35 19.60 12.40
C GLN A 173 -10.99 18.96 12.72
N TYR A 174 -10.84 17.66 12.46
CA TYR A 174 -9.64 16.86 12.73
C TYR A 174 -9.07 16.30 11.43
N TYR A 175 -8.76 17.21 10.49
CA TYR A 175 -8.01 16.93 9.25
C TYR A 175 -8.67 15.91 8.30
N GLY A 176 -9.96 15.63 8.45
CA GLY A 176 -10.66 14.62 7.66
C GLY A 176 -10.34 13.17 8.06
N PHE A 177 -9.75 12.96 9.24
CA PHE A 177 -9.32 11.65 9.72
C PHE A 177 -10.51 10.70 9.98
N ASN A 178 -10.29 9.41 9.71
CA ASN A 178 -11.16 8.33 10.20
C ASN A 178 -10.71 7.87 11.60
N TYR A 179 -11.51 7.03 12.27
CA TYR A 179 -11.20 6.54 13.61
C TYR A 179 -9.80 5.90 13.72
N MET A 180 -9.47 5.01 12.78
CA MET A 180 -8.15 4.38 12.75
C MET A 180 -7.01 5.41 12.71
N THR A 181 -7.14 6.48 11.89
CA THR A 181 -6.10 7.52 11.79
C THR A 181 -5.96 8.32 13.07
N VAL A 182 -7.06 8.57 13.79
CA VAL A 182 -7.04 9.24 15.10
C VAL A 182 -6.30 8.38 16.13
N GLU A 183 -6.49 7.07 16.11
CA GLU A 183 -5.88 6.12 17.06
C GLU A 183 -4.38 5.91 16.82
N LEU A 184 -3.87 6.13 15.60
CA LEU A 184 -2.46 5.86 15.25
C LEU A 184 -1.44 6.57 16.16
N ASN A 185 -1.76 7.79 16.59
CA ASN A 185 -0.85 8.60 17.41
C ASN A 185 -1.23 8.65 18.90
N GLU A 186 -2.21 7.87 19.34
CA GLU A 186 -2.61 7.79 20.75
C GLU A 186 -1.53 7.11 21.60
N ILE A 187 -1.22 7.68 22.76
CA ILE A 187 -0.39 7.04 23.79
C ILE A 187 -1.33 6.39 24.81
N THR A 188 -1.63 5.12 24.59
CA THR A 188 -2.35 4.30 25.57
C THR A 188 -1.39 3.82 26.66
N LYS A 189 -1.92 3.20 27.72
CA LYS A 189 -1.10 2.63 28.81
C LYS A 189 -0.03 1.64 28.32
N GLU A 190 -0.28 0.92 27.21
CA GLU A 190 0.68 -0.02 26.62
C GLU A 190 1.88 0.68 25.96
N TYR A 191 1.74 1.96 25.63
CA TYR A 191 2.76 2.76 24.96
C TYR A 191 3.30 3.91 25.83
N ASP A 192 2.82 4.05 27.07
CA ASP A 192 3.24 5.13 27.98
C ASP A 192 4.49 4.73 28.79
N LYS A 193 5.63 5.35 28.50
CA LYS A 193 6.90 5.11 29.19
C LYS A 193 6.84 5.47 30.67
N ASP A 194 6.06 6.49 31.04
CA ASP A 194 5.89 6.89 32.44
C ASP A 194 5.06 5.87 33.23
N LYS A 195 4.38 4.95 32.53
CA LYS A 195 3.68 3.78 33.09
C LYS A 195 4.46 2.48 32.92
N GLY A 196 5.72 2.54 32.47
CA GLY A 196 6.60 1.39 32.33
C GLY A 196 6.48 0.65 30.99
N ALA A 197 5.87 1.26 29.96
CA ALA A 197 5.80 0.66 28.64
C ALA A 197 7.20 0.43 28.04
N ALA A 198 7.45 -0.79 27.59
CA ALA A 198 8.62 -1.13 26.80
C ALA A 198 8.41 -0.66 25.35
N ILE A 199 9.00 0.47 24.98
CA ILE A 199 8.92 1.02 23.62
C ILE A 199 10.17 1.82 23.26
N ALA A 200 10.60 1.73 22.00
CA ALA A 200 11.74 2.46 21.47
C ALA A 200 11.57 3.98 21.62
N CYS A 201 12.67 4.70 21.89
CA CYS A 201 12.63 6.17 21.93
C CYS A 201 12.32 6.81 20.57
N THR A 202 12.48 6.04 19.49
CA THR A 202 12.25 6.45 18.10
C THR A 202 10.80 6.32 17.63
N ASP A 203 9.87 5.84 18.47
CA ASP A 203 8.45 5.70 18.09
C ASP A 203 7.81 7.08 17.83
N SER A 204 7.11 7.22 16.71
CA SER A 204 6.55 8.51 16.25
C SER A 204 5.59 9.15 17.25
N ARG A 205 4.97 8.40 18.16
CA ARG A 205 4.09 8.95 19.21
C ARG A 205 4.80 9.94 20.13
N PHE A 206 6.12 9.80 20.27
CA PHE A 206 6.98 10.66 21.08
C PHE A 206 7.63 11.80 20.30
N ARG A 207 7.31 11.94 19.00
CA ARG A 207 7.88 13.00 18.17
C ARG A 207 7.31 14.36 18.61
N PRO A 208 8.12 15.28 19.17
CA PRO A 208 7.60 16.43 19.91
C PRO A 208 6.88 17.45 19.03
N ASP A 209 7.38 17.74 17.83
CA ASP A 209 6.71 18.65 16.88
C ASP A 209 5.28 18.20 16.55
N GLN A 210 5.10 16.90 16.26
CA GLN A 210 3.80 16.30 15.99
C GLN A 210 2.88 16.33 17.21
N ARG A 211 3.40 16.02 18.41
CA ARG A 211 2.61 16.03 19.66
C ARG A 211 2.15 17.45 20.03
N TYR A 212 3.02 18.45 19.95
CA TYR A 212 2.64 19.84 20.22
C TYR A 212 1.63 20.34 19.19
N TYR A 213 1.77 19.96 17.92
CA TYR A 213 0.81 20.33 16.87
C TYR A 213 -0.57 19.74 17.13
N GLU A 214 -0.64 18.45 17.47
CA GLU A 214 -1.88 17.75 17.84
C GLU A 214 -2.56 18.39 19.07
N ASN A 215 -1.78 18.86 20.04
CA ASN A 215 -2.27 19.57 21.22
C ASN A 215 -2.61 21.06 20.97
N GLY A 216 -2.52 21.53 19.72
CA GLY A 216 -2.83 22.91 19.34
C GLY A 216 -1.74 23.94 19.70
N ASN A 217 -0.58 23.52 20.19
CA ASN A 217 0.55 24.39 20.49
C ASN A 217 1.44 24.59 19.25
N ILE A 218 0.94 25.40 18.31
CA ILE A 218 1.53 25.56 16.97
C ILE A 218 2.94 26.18 17.02
N GLU A 219 3.17 27.17 17.88
CA GLU A 219 4.46 27.84 17.97
C GLU A 219 5.57 26.89 18.45
N VAL A 220 5.31 26.13 19.51
CA VAL A 220 6.25 25.14 20.02
C VAL A 220 6.47 24.03 19.00
N ALA A 221 5.41 23.58 18.32
CA ALA A 221 5.53 22.57 17.27
C ALA A 221 6.47 23.00 16.13
N MET A 222 6.38 24.26 15.68
CA MET A 222 7.25 24.79 14.64
C MET A 222 8.72 24.88 15.07
N ASN A 223 8.97 25.32 16.31
CA ASN A 223 10.32 25.37 16.88
C ASN A 223 10.94 23.98 17.01
N GLU A 224 10.18 23.01 17.51
CA GLU A 224 10.60 21.62 17.63
C GLU A 224 10.85 20.99 16.26
N LYS A 225 10.00 21.27 15.26
CA LYS A 225 10.21 20.81 13.87
C LYS A 225 11.56 21.28 13.35
N GLN A 226 11.88 22.56 13.52
CA GLN A 226 13.15 23.12 13.09
C GLN A 226 14.34 22.46 13.81
N ARG A 227 14.23 22.23 15.13
CA ARG A 227 15.25 21.54 15.93
C ARG A 227 15.49 20.11 15.43
N LEU A 228 14.43 19.35 15.21
CA LEU A 228 14.48 17.96 14.73
C LEU A 228 15.10 17.87 13.33
N GLU A 229 14.67 18.71 12.39
CA GLU A 229 15.23 18.73 11.04
C GLU A 229 16.72 19.15 11.03
N ASN A 230 17.10 20.09 11.90
CA ASN A 230 18.51 20.46 12.08
C ASN A 230 19.33 19.28 12.66
N LYS A 231 18.83 18.60 13.70
CA LYS A 231 19.47 17.41 14.30
C LYS A 231 19.64 16.30 13.25
N GLN A 232 18.60 16.03 12.46
CA GLN A 232 18.64 15.05 11.37
C GLN A 232 19.68 15.44 10.30
N ARG A 233 19.69 16.70 9.85
CA ARG A 233 20.66 17.20 8.87
C ARG A 233 22.10 17.11 9.37
N GLN A 234 22.35 17.39 10.64
CA GLN A 234 23.68 17.24 11.24
C GLN A 234 24.09 15.77 11.35
N ASN A 235 23.17 14.89 11.74
CA ASN A 235 23.46 13.46 11.83
C ASN A 235 23.74 12.83 10.45
N ALA A 236 23.02 13.27 9.41
CA ALA A 236 23.24 12.81 8.03
C ALA A 236 24.67 13.09 7.53
N LYS A 237 25.31 14.18 7.99
CA LYS A 237 26.71 14.51 7.63
C LYS A 237 27.75 13.51 8.15
N LYS A 238 27.39 12.66 9.12
CA LYS A 238 28.28 11.61 9.63
C LYS A 238 28.40 10.42 8.70
N PHE A 239 27.45 10.27 7.77
CA PHE A 239 27.42 9.19 6.80
C PHE A 239 27.97 9.66 5.46
N ASN A 240 28.71 8.79 4.79
CA ASN A 240 29.34 9.05 3.50
C ASN A 240 29.37 7.76 2.67
N ASN A 241 30.11 7.73 1.56
CA ASN A 241 30.17 6.56 0.69
C ASN A 241 30.77 5.32 1.37
N THR A 242 31.63 5.49 2.38
CA THR A 242 32.31 4.40 3.11
C THR A 242 31.64 4.05 4.44
N ASN A 243 30.88 4.97 5.04
CA ASN A 243 30.10 4.76 6.27
C ASN A 243 28.62 5.06 6.01
N LYS A 244 27.86 4.03 5.64
CA LYS A 244 26.42 4.15 5.34
C LYS A 244 25.59 3.92 6.59
N TYR A 245 24.44 4.59 6.67
CA TYR A 245 23.48 4.33 7.75
C TYR A 245 22.83 2.95 7.56
N GLU A 246 22.80 2.16 8.63
CA GLU A 246 22.13 0.87 8.68
C GLU A 246 20.87 0.96 9.55
N PRO A 247 19.67 0.66 9.02
CA PRO A 247 18.46 0.61 9.82
C PRO A 247 18.54 -0.47 10.90
N LYS A 248 18.04 -0.16 12.11
CA LYS A 248 18.15 -1.05 13.27
C LYS A 248 17.28 -2.31 13.17
N TRP A 249 16.07 -2.16 12.65
CA TRP A 249 15.02 -3.20 12.67
C TRP A 249 14.84 -3.89 11.32
N PHE A 250 15.59 -3.45 10.31
CA PHE A 250 15.49 -3.96 8.94
C PHE A 250 16.88 -4.07 8.34
N TYR A 251 17.05 -5.00 7.40
CA TYR A 251 18.28 -5.11 6.61
C TYR A 251 17.95 -5.05 5.13
N LYS A 252 18.93 -4.56 4.36
CA LYS A 252 18.81 -4.43 2.91
C LYS A 252 18.97 -5.82 2.26
N HIS A 253 18.08 -6.18 1.36
CA HIS A 253 18.10 -7.43 0.62
C HIS A 253 17.70 -7.20 -0.85
N LYS A 254 18.07 -8.11 -1.75
CA LYS A 254 17.55 -8.08 -3.13
C LYS A 254 16.14 -8.62 -3.17
N ASP A 255 15.24 -7.98 -3.89
CA ASP A 255 13.89 -8.51 -4.05
C ASP A 255 13.98 -9.87 -4.76
N PRO A 256 13.49 -10.98 -4.16
CA PRO A 256 13.62 -12.32 -4.73
C PRO A 256 12.76 -12.51 -6.00
N ILE A 257 11.79 -11.62 -6.23
CA ILE A 257 10.96 -11.61 -7.45
C ILE A 257 11.54 -10.59 -8.44
N PHE A 258 11.82 -9.37 -7.97
CA PHE A 258 12.28 -8.26 -8.79
C PHE A 258 13.77 -7.98 -8.55
N ASN A 259 14.65 -8.88 -9.00
CA ASN A 259 16.10 -8.86 -8.74
C ASN A 259 16.82 -7.52 -9.04
N ASP A 260 16.20 -6.61 -9.80
CA ASP A 260 16.66 -5.26 -10.07
C ASP A 260 16.50 -4.28 -8.88
N ARG A 261 15.77 -4.67 -7.83
CA ARG A 261 15.38 -3.78 -6.73
C ARG A 261 15.91 -4.26 -5.39
N ASP A 262 16.12 -3.27 -4.52
CA ASP A 262 16.47 -3.50 -3.13
C ASP A 262 15.22 -3.35 -2.26
N ILE A 263 14.98 -4.31 -1.38
CA ILE A 263 13.94 -4.28 -0.35
C ILE A 263 14.57 -4.23 1.04
N TYR A 264 13.77 -3.87 2.04
CA TYR A 264 14.17 -3.92 3.44
C TYR A 264 13.36 -4.99 4.16
N LEU A 265 14.04 -6.08 4.53
CA LEU A 265 13.43 -7.19 5.25
C LEU A 265 13.51 -6.95 6.76
N PHE A 266 12.43 -7.27 7.46
CA PHE A 266 12.37 -7.16 8.92
C PHE A 266 13.30 -8.19 9.56
N ASN A 267 14.14 -7.77 10.52
CA ASN A 267 15.13 -8.66 11.13
C ASN A 267 14.64 -9.41 12.37
N ASN A 268 13.34 -9.33 12.69
CA ASN A 268 12.71 -9.95 13.88
C ASN A 268 13.21 -9.48 15.26
N LYS A 269 14.13 -8.51 15.32
CA LYS A 269 14.74 -8.08 16.60
C LYS A 269 13.85 -7.14 17.40
N TYR A 270 12.99 -6.34 16.75
CA TYR A 270 12.21 -5.31 17.45
C TYR A 270 11.34 -5.90 18.57
N TRP A 271 10.56 -6.94 18.27
CA TRP A 271 9.65 -7.56 19.25
C TRP A 271 10.41 -8.29 20.36
N ILE A 272 11.50 -8.98 20.03
CA ILE A 272 12.39 -9.60 21.02
C ILE A 272 12.97 -8.55 21.97
N THR A 273 13.36 -7.38 21.44
CA THR A 273 13.83 -6.25 22.25
C THR A 273 12.71 -5.64 23.09
N LYS A 274 11.49 -5.56 22.55
CA LYS A 274 10.28 -5.09 23.27
C LYS A 274 10.00 -5.99 24.47
N ASP A 275 9.96 -7.30 24.27
CA ASP A 275 9.66 -8.29 25.31
C ASP A 275 10.70 -8.29 26.44
N LYS A 276 11.96 -7.99 26.11
CA LYS A 276 13.05 -7.88 27.09
C LYS A 276 13.18 -6.48 27.70
N ASN A 277 12.42 -5.50 27.24
CA ASN A 277 12.54 -4.08 27.59
C ASN A 277 13.97 -3.51 27.39
N GLN A 278 14.61 -3.83 26.26
CA GLN A 278 16.04 -3.55 26.01
C GLN A 278 16.28 -2.52 24.89
N PHE A 279 15.61 -1.36 24.93
CA PHE A 279 15.78 -0.31 23.92
C PHE A 279 17.00 0.60 24.16
N SER A 280 17.98 0.19 24.96
CA SER A 280 19.12 1.04 25.37
C SER A 280 20.02 1.50 24.23
N ASP A 281 20.03 0.77 23.12
CA ASP A 281 20.85 1.02 21.94
C ASP A 281 20.04 1.61 20.76
N THR A 282 18.81 2.08 21.00
CA THR A 282 18.06 2.85 20.01
C THR A 282 18.59 4.28 19.91
N PRO A 283 18.75 4.84 18.70
CA PRO A 283 19.31 6.17 18.54
C PRO A 283 18.35 7.23 19.06
N ASP A 284 18.90 8.24 19.74
CA ASP A 284 18.14 9.42 20.11
C ASP A 284 17.99 10.37 18.89
N ILE A 285 16.81 10.34 18.29
CA ILE A 285 16.48 11.10 17.07
C ILE A 285 15.53 12.27 17.33
N PHE A 286 15.01 12.41 18.55
CA PHE A 286 14.09 13.49 18.91
C PHE A 286 14.77 14.61 19.69
#